data_AF-A0AAV6PV68-F1
#
_entry.id   AF-A0AAV6PV68-F1
#
_cell.length_a   1.000
_cell.length_b   1.000
_cell.length_c   1.000
_cell.angle_alpha   90.00
_cell.angle_beta   90.00
_cell.angle_gamma   90.00
#
_symmetry.space_group_name_H-M   'P 1'
#
loop_
_entity.id
_entity.type
_entity.pdbx_description
1 polymer ?
#
loop_
_entity_poly.entity_id
_entity_poly.type
_entity_poly.pdbx_seq_one_letter_code
_entity_poly.pdbx_strand_id
1 'polypeptide(L)'
;MSAGYGACLINKPELVKDMVRHVRNQVDNPNYTASIKIRIHKDLRKTVDLCQKAEAAGVSWITVHGRTADERHQPVHYDAIKTIKDSLSVPVIANGDIKYLRDVESTYQLTGVDGMMAARGLLANPAMFAGYDDTPLECIWDWVDISVEQGTPFTCFHHHLIYMLERFFGNLLEAPTTMTLQWTAVALFLYVEIGVLVIFCIPFISARRWQSIFRLRVWSFMARFWNKVFLTMIIVLIVLFLDAVREVRKYSSKDAGTNAKLQPNMYDHLHMKLFRAQRNLYISGFAVFLWLVMKRVVTLINQLATASGTTAALQTQADNANQTAKKYMEDNELLKQTLMEGKGDKATAAGMELLQKELEKLRQEQRTTEEALKKSQSEAEVMKKQTDGLAREYDRLLKEHQELQNNQDIENKKDD
;
A
#
# COMPACT_ATOMS: atom_id res chain seq x y z
N MET A 1 -35.17 12.77 -1.19
CA MET A 1 -36.05 13.25 -2.28
C MET A 1 -37.05 14.20 -1.64
N SER A 2 -36.92 15.50 -1.88
CA SER A 2 -37.72 16.57 -1.23
C SER A 2 -39.05 16.88 -1.93
N ALA A 3 -39.32 16.27 -3.08
CA ALA A 3 -40.38 16.70 -3.99
C ALA A 3 -41.65 15.83 -3.98
N GLY A 4 -41.82 14.96 -2.98
CA GLY A 4 -43.11 14.31 -2.71
C GLY A 4 -43.55 13.17 -3.65
N TYR A 5 -42.69 12.72 -4.58
CA TYR A 5 -42.94 11.59 -5.48
C TYR A 5 -42.03 10.39 -5.23
N GLY A 6 -42.33 9.26 -5.89
CA GLY A 6 -41.53 8.03 -5.81
C GLY A 6 -41.69 7.30 -4.48
N ALA A 7 -40.59 6.81 -3.91
CA ALA A 7 -40.62 5.94 -2.73
C ALA A 7 -41.26 6.58 -1.47
N CYS A 8 -41.38 7.90 -1.40
CA CYS A 8 -42.05 8.56 -0.27
C CYS A 8 -43.57 8.33 -0.24
N LEU A 9 -44.19 7.97 -1.37
CA LEU A 9 -45.63 7.67 -1.47
C LEU A 9 -46.02 6.40 -0.73
N ILE A 10 -45.05 5.57 -0.34
CA ILE A 10 -45.29 4.37 0.48
C ILE A 10 -45.95 4.70 1.83
N ASN A 11 -45.74 5.91 2.34
CA ASN A 11 -46.33 6.41 3.59
C ASN A 11 -47.67 7.13 3.36
N LYS A 12 -48.17 7.17 2.13
CA LYS A 12 -49.41 7.87 1.73
C LYS A 12 -50.32 6.94 0.92
N PRO A 13 -50.78 5.80 1.50
CA PRO A 13 -51.56 4.80 0.76
C PRO A 13 -52.88 5.34 0.19
N GLU A 14 -53.55 6.25 0.92
CA GLU A 14 -54.78 6.90 0.42
C GLU A 14 -54.53 7.74 -0.84
N LEU A 15 -53.40 8.46 -0.88
CA LEU A 15 -53.03 9.23 -2.06
C LEU A 15 -52.76 8.31 -3.25
N VAL A 16 -52.06 7.20 -3.05
CA VAL A 16 -51.79 6.21 -4.12
C VAL A 16 -53.11 5.62 -4.65
N LYS A 17 -54.02 5.24 -3.75
CA LYS A 17 -55.37 4.77 -4.10
C LYS A 17 -56.12 5.79 -4.95
N ASP A 18 -56.13 7.05 -4.53
CA ASP A 18 -56.82 8.12 -5.25
C ASP A 18 -56.21 8.39 -6.63
N MET A 19 -54.88 8.33 -6.75
CA MET A 19 -54.18 8.43 -8.03
C MET A 19 -54.56 7.30 -8.98
N VAL A 20 -54.53 6.04 -8.53
CA VAL A 20 -54.93 4.88 -9.35
C VAL A 20 -56.38 5.03 -9.81
N ARG A 21 -57.29 5.34 -8.87
CA ARG A 21 -58.71 5.53 -9.17
C ARG A 21 -58.95 6.67 -10.17
N HIS A 22 -58.23 7.79 -10.05
CA HIS A 22 -58.34 8.89 -11.00
C HIS A 22 -57.91 8.48 -12.40
N VAL A 23 -56.77 7.79 -12.54
CA VAL A 23 -56.30 7.28 -13.84
C VAL A 23 -57.33 6.32 -14.44
N ARG A 24 -57.89 5.41 -13.64
CA ARG A 24 -58.92 4.47 -14.08
C ARG A 24 -60.20 5.16 -14.56
N ASN A 25 -60.63 6.22 -13.89
CA ASN A 25 -61.88 6.92 -14.21
C ASN A 25 -61.75 7.87 -15.41
N GLN A 26 -60.53 8.28 -15.77
CA GLN A 26 -60.28 9.22 -16.87
C GLN A 26 -60.02 8.54 -18.22
N VAL A 27 -59.86 7.21 -18.23
CA VAL A 27 -59.60 6.47 -19.46
C VAL A 27 -60.83 5.65 -19.83
N ASP A 28 -61.52 6.06 -20.89
CA ASP A 28 -62.78 5.45 -21.36
C ASP A 28 -62.61 4.02 -21.91
N ASN A 29 -61.36 3.59 -22.16
CA ASN A 29 -61.08 2.24 -22.63
C ASN A 29 -61.05 1.25 -21.44
N PRO A 30 -62.00 0.30 -21.34
CA PRO A 30 -62.04 -0.66 -20.24
C PRO A 30 -60.80 -1.58 -20.21
N ASN A 31 -60.18 -1.81 -21.36
CA ASN A 31 -58.98 -2.65 -21.52
C ASN A 31 -57.68 -1.89 -21.25
N TYR A 32 -57.74 -0.58 -20.99
CA TYR A 32 -56.55 0.15 -20.58
C TYR A 32 -56.03 -0.45 -19.28
N THR A 33 -54.73 -0.61 -19.13
CA THR A 33 -54.12 -1.16 -17.91
C THR A 33 -53.42 -0.07 -17.11
N ALA A 34 -53.56 -0.11 -15.79
CA ALA A 34 -52.86 0.82 -14.89
C ALA A 34 -52.08 0.01 -13.86
N SER A 35 -50.77 0.23 -13.74
CA SER A 35 -49.93 -0.51 -12.79
C SER A 35 -49.11 0.43 -11.91
N ILE A 36 -48.68 -0.09 -10.76
CA ILE A 36 -47.76 0.62 -9.86
C ILE A 36 -46.49 -0.19 -9.64
N LYS A 37 -45.38 0.52 -9.47
CA LYS A 37 -44.10 -0.05 -9.07
C LYS A 37 -43.67 0.53 -7.74
N ILE A 38 -43.46 -0.32 -6.75
CA ILE A 38 -43.15 0.08 -5.38
C ILE A 38 -41.82 -0.49 -4.90
N ARG A 39 -41.30 0.11 -3.83
CA ARG A 39 -40.34 -0.50 -2.91
C ARG A 39 -41.09 -0.96 -1.66
N ILE A 40 -40.51 -1.83 -0.84
CA ILE A 40 -41.13 -2.24 0.43
C ILE A 40 -40.89 -1.21 1.54
N HIS A 41 -41.73 -1.23 2.57
CA HIS A 41 -41.58 -0.44 3.79
C HIS A 41 -40.90 -1.30 4.87
N LYS A 42 -40.22 -0.67 5.85
CA LYS A 42 -39.59 -1.38 6.97
C LYS A 42 -40.59 -2.21 7.78
N ASP A 43 -41.77 -1.64 8.00
CA ASP A 43 -42.96 -2.36 8.45
C ASP A 43 -43.74 -2.87 7.23
N LEU A 44 -43.65 -4.18 6.97
CA LEU A 44 -44.27 -4.85 5.82
C LEU A 44 -45.79 -4.70 5.80
N ARG A 45 -46.45 -4.55 6.96
CA ARG A 45 -47.90 -4.35 7.05
C ARG A 45 -48.35 -3.09 6.31
N LYS A 46 -47.53 -2.03 6.33
CA LYS A 46 -47.81 -0.81 5.56
C LYS A 46 -47.71 -1.02 4.06
N THR A 47 -46.82 -1.90 3.62
CA THR A 47 -46.73 -2.26 2.20
C THR A 47 -47.95 -3.05 1.77
N VAL A 48 -48.39 -4.02 2.57
CA VAL A 48 -49.61 -4.80 2.30
C VAL A 48 -50.84 -3.88 2.27
N ASP A 49 -51.01 -2.99 3.26
CA ASP A 49 -52.11 -2.00 3.28
C ASP A 49 -52.15 -1.15 2.00
N LEU A 50 -51.00 -0.64 1.56
CA LEU A 50 -50.90 0.13 0.32
C LEU A 50 -51.29 -0.71 -0.90
N CYS A 51 -50.80 -1.94 -0.99
CA CYS A 51 -51.09 -2.82 -2.12
C CYS A 51 -52.58 -3.18 -2.21
N GLN A 52 -53.20 -3.54 -1.08
CA GLN A 52 -54.62 -3.88 -1.03
C GLN A 52 -55.51 -2.69 -1.38
N LYS A 53 -55.13 -1.48 -0.95
CA LYS A 53 -55.83 -0.24 -1.36
C LYS A 53 -55.66 0.05 -2.85
N ALA A 54 -54.48 -0.18 -3.42
CA ALA A 54 -54.26 -0.03 -4.85
C ALA A 54 -55.05 -1.07 -5.67
N GLU A 55 -55.14 -2.31 -5.20
CA GLU A 55 -56.00 -3.36 -5.76
C GLU A 55 -57.48 -2.95 -5.74
N ALA A 56 -57.98 -2.50 -4.59
CA ALA A 56 -59.36 -2.02 -4.47
C ALA A 56 -59.66 -0.80 -5.36
N ALA A 57 -58.63 -0.02 -5.74
CA ALA A 57 -58.75 1.10 -6.68
C ALA A 57 -58.72 0.67 -8.16
N GLY A 58 -58.51 -0.62 -8.45
CA GLY A 58 -58.51 -1.17 -9.81
C GLY A 58 -57.14 -1.16 -10.49
N VAL A 59 -56.04 -1.31 -9.74
CA VAL A 59 -54.73 -1.55 -10.35
C VAL A 59 -54.72 -2.90 -11.08
N SER A 60 -54.12 -2.95 -12.27
CA SER A 60 -54.05 -4.15 -13.11
C SER A 60 -52.97 -5.12 -12.63
N TRP A 61 -51.85 -4.62 -12.11
CA TRP A 61 -50.80 -5.42 -11.45
C TRP A 61 -49.90 -4.53 -10.59
N ILE A 62 -49.13 -5.16 -9.70
CA ILE A 62 -48.18 -4.47 -8.81
C ILE A 62 -46.78 -5.02 -9.02
N THR A 63 -45.81 -4.16 -9.34
CA THR A 63 -44.39 -4.54 -9.34
C THR A 63 -43.74 -4.19 -8.00
N VAL A 64 -43.18 -5.18 -7.32
CA VAL A 64 -42.57 -5.02 -5.99
C VAL A 64 -41.06 -5.16 -6.08
N HIS A 65 -40.34 -4.08 -5.76
CA HIS A 65 -38.92 -4.18 -5.45
C HIS A 65 -38.73 -4.53 -3.97
N GLY A 66 -38.21 -5.72 -3.69
CA GLY A 66 -38.00 -6.25 -2.33
C GLY A 66 -36.89 -5.55 -1.53
N ARG A 67 -36.68 -4.25 -1.73
CA ARG A 67 -35.77 -3.41 -0.96
C ARG A 67 -36.51 -2.17 -0.48
N THR A 68 -36.25 -1.74 0.74
CA THR A 68 -36.71 -0.44 1.23
C THR A 68 -36.01 0.71 0.49
N ALA A 69 -36.50 1.94 0.69
CA ALA A 69 -35.89 3.12 0.04
C ALA A 69 -34.44 3.37 0.47
N ASP A 70 -34.09 2.98 1.70
CA ASP A 70 -32.76 3.14 2.30
C ASP A 70 -31.79 2.03 1.85
N GLU A 71 -32.33 0.87 1.48
CA GLU A 71 -31.58 -0.30 1.03
C GLU A 71 -31.28 -0.20 -0.47
N ARG A 72 -30.19 0.49 -0.83
CA ARG A 72 -29.74 0.53 -2.24
C ARG A 72 -28.93 -0.70 -2.66
N HIS A 73 -28.11 -1.23 -1.77
CA HIS A 73 -27.15 -2.32 -2.04
C HIS A 73 -27.31 -3.55 -1.15
N GLN A 74 -28.36 -3.61 -0.33
CA GLN A 74 -28.62 -4.78 0.50
C GLN A 74 -29.21 -5.93 -0.34
N PRO A 75 -29.20 -7.18 0.12
CA PRO A 75 -29.92 -8.27 -0.52
C PRO A 75 -31.41 -7.94 -0.71
N VAL A 76 -32.05 -8.59 -1.70
CA VAL A 76 -33.49 -8.44 -1.94
C VAL A 76 -34.25 -9.36 -0.98
N HIS A 77 -35.25 -8.80 -0.30
CA HIS A 77 -36.15 -9.53 0.60
C HIS A 77 -37.26 -10.22 -0.21
N TYR A 78 -36.98 -11.42 -0.72
CA TYR A 78 -37.94 -12.20 -1.52
C TYR A 78 -39.10 -12.76 -0.68
N ASP A 79 -38.87 -13.03 0.59
CA ASP A 79 -39.90 -13.39 1.58
C ASP A 79 -40.97 -12.29 1.75
N ALA A 80 -40.55 -11.02 1.75
CA ALA A 80 -41.45 -9.89 1.76
C ALA A 80 -42.29 -9.83 0.47
N ILE A 81 -41.69 -10.10 -0.69
CA ILE A 81 -42.39 -10.17 -1.97
C ILE A 81 -43.42 -11.30 -1.95
N LYS A 82 -43.05 -12.49 -1.46
CA LYS A 82 -43.97 -13.62 -1.29
C LYS A 82 -45.17 -13.25 -0.43
N THR A 83 -44.93 -12.64 0.73
CA THR A 83 -46.01 -12.20 1.64
C THR A 83 -46.97 -11.23 0.97
N ILE A 84 -46.46 -10.32 0.13
CA ILE A 84 -47.30 -9.39 -0.64
C ILE A 84 -48.10 -10.14 -1.72
N LYS A 85 -47.46 -11.08 -2.46
CA LYS A 85 -48.13 -11.93 -3.44
C LYS A 85 -49.27 -12.73 -2.82
N ASP A 86 -49.05 -13.33 -1.65
CA ASP A 86 -50.06 -14.11 -0.93
C ASP A 86 -51.24 -13.23 -0.44
N SER A 87 -51.06 -11.90 -0.36
CA SER A 87 -52.07 -10.96 0.16
C SER A 87 -52.96 -10.31 -0.90
N LEU A 88 -52.74 -10.60 -2.19
CA LEU A 88 -53.38 -9.95 -3.33
C LEU A 88 -53.94 -10.96 -4.34
N SER A 89 -54.99 -10.57 -5.05
CA SER A 89 -55.58 -11.33 -6.16
C SER A 89 -55.06 -10.87 -7.52
N VAL A 90 -54.67 -9.59 -7.66
CA VAL A 90 -54.03 -9.07 -8.88
C VAL A 90 -52.62 -9.64 -9.07
N PRO A 91 -52.12 -9.71 -10.31
CA PRO A 91 -50.76 -10.15 -10.58
C PRO A 91 -49.70 -9.31 -9.84
N VAL A 92 -48.70 -10.00 -9.30
CA VAL A 92 -47.53 -9.39 -8.65
C VAL A 92 -46.28 -9.73 -9.43
N ILE A 93 -45.49 -8.71 -9.75
CA ILE A 93 -44.23 -8.82 -10.48
C ILE A 93 -43.07 -8.56 -9.51
N ALA A 94 -42.15 -9.51 -9.35
CA ALA A 94 -40.97 -9.29 -8.54
C ALA A 94 -39.91 -8.45 -9.28
N ASN A 95 -39.26 -7.55 -8.55
CA ASN A 95 -38.14 -6.77 -9.04
C ASN A 95 -36.99 -6.77 -8.01
N GLY A 96 -35.77 -6.81 -8.51
CA GLY A 96 -34.57 -6.81 -7.68
C GLY A 96 -33.68 -8.00 -8.03
N ASP A 97 -32.42 -7.71 -8.31
CA ASP A 97 -31.33 -8.66 -8.53
C ASP A 97 -31.54 -9.78 -9.56
N ILE A 98 -32.56 -9.68 -10.42
CA ILE A 98 -32.70 -10.52 -11.61
C ILE A 98 -31.66 -10.09 -12.67
N LYS A 99 -30.58 -10.86 -12.79
CA LYS A 99 -29.45 -10.61 -13.71
C LYS A 99 -29.33 -11.66 -14.81
N TYR A 100 -29.78 -12.89 -14.53
CA TYR A 100 -29.69 -14.03 -15.42
C TYR A 100 -31.04 -14.76 -15.48
N LEU A 101 -31.24 -15.57 -16.52
CA LEU A 101 -32.46 -16.35 -16.67
C LEU A 101 -32.68 -17.34 -15.50
N ARG A 102 -31.61 -17.90 -14.93
CA ARG A 102 -31.67 -18.74 -13.72
C ARG A 102 -32.21 -18.01 -12.48
N ASP A 103 -32.04 -16.69 -12.41
CA ASP A 103 -32.55 -15.89 -11.29
C ASP A 103 -34.08 -15.81 -11.34
N VAL A 104 -34.66 -15.88 -12.55
CA VAL A 104 -36.11 -15.93 -12.77
C VAL A 104 -36.68 -17.22 -12.15
N GLU A 105 -36.12 -18.37 -12.50
CA GLU A 105 -36.59 -19.67 -12.00
C GLU A 105 -36.50 -19.75 -10.47
N SER A 106 -35.33 -19.44 -9.91
CA SER A 106 -35.13 -19.47 -8.46
C SER A 106 -36.02 -18.49 -7.71
N THR A 107 -36.24 -17.28 -8.24
CA THR A 107 -37.16 -16.31 -7.63
C THR A 107 -38.60 -16.79 -7.70
N TYR A 108 -39.01 -17.41 -8.81
CA TYR A 108 -40.36 -17.95 -8.97
C TYR A 108 -40.64 -19.04 -7.93
N GLN A 109 -39.73 -20.01 -7.79
CA GLN A 109 -39.84 -21.09 -6.80
C GLN A 109 -39.95 -20.58 -5.35
N LEU A 110 -39.25 -19.48 -5.03
CA LEU A 110 -39.28 -18.88 -3.69
C LEU A 110 -40.55 -18.07 -3.40
N THR A 111 -41.12 -17.42 -4.41
CA THR A 111 -42.11 -16.35 -4.20
C THR A 111 -43.49 -16.60 -4.80
N GLY A 112 -43.60 -17.49 -5.80
CA GLY A 112 -44.86 -17.75 -6.50
C GLY A 112 -45.43 -16.54 -7.26
N VAL A 113 -44.61 -15.54 -7.56
CA VAL A 113 -45.02 -14.33 -8.29
C VAL A 113 -45.41 -14.62 -9.73
N ASP A 114 -46.26 -13.77 -10.31
CA ASP A 114 -46.83 -13.96 -11.65
C ASP A 114 -45.92 -13.39 -12.76
N GLY A 115 -44.83 -12.71 -12.39
CA GLY A 115 -43.86 -12.20 -13.35
C GLY A 115 -42.59 -11.67 -12.69
N MET A 116 -41.58 -11.39 -13.53
CA MET A 116 -40.31 -10.79 -13.12
C MET A 116 -40.03 -9.51 -13.91
N MET A 117 -39.39 -8.55 -13.26
CA MET A 117 -38.86 -7.35 -13.89
C MET A 117 -37.36 -7.26 -13.62
N ALA A 118 -36.57 -7.30 -14.69
CA ALA A 118 -35.14 -7.03 -14.66
C ALA A 118 -34.85 -5.56 -14.98
N ALA A 119 -33.76 -5.02 -14.46
CA ALA A 119 -33.32 -3.65 -14.76
C ALA A 119 -31.81 -3.63 -15.05
N ARG A 120 -30.97 -3.70 -14.00
CA ARG A 120 -29.51 -3.72 -14.17
C ARG A 120 -29.01 -4.89 -15.02
N GLY A 121 -29.64 -6.06 -14.92
CA GLY A 121 -29.34 -7.21 -15.77
C GLY A 121 -29.50 -6.89 -17.26
N LEU A 122 -30.59 -6.21 -17.63
CA LEU A 122 -30.87 -5.83 -19.01
C LEU A 122 -30.01 -4.68 -19.52
N LEU A 123 -29.59 -3.75 -18.64
CA LEU A 123 -28.60 -2.74 -19.03
C LEU A 123 -27.28 -3.40 -19.46
N ALA A 124 -26.85 -4.42 -18.73
CA ALA A 124 -25.62 -5.15 -19.03
C ALA A 124 -25.77 -6.13 -20.20
N ASN A 125 -26.93 -6.80 -20.31
CA ASN A 125 -27.25 -7.74 -21.36
C ASN A 125 -28.74 -7.66 -21.76
N PRO A 126 -29.07 -6.86 -22.79
CA PRO A 126 -30.44 -6.76 -23.29
C PRO A 126 -30.99 -8.10 -23.83
N ALA A 127 -30.12 -9.00 -24.28
CA ALA A 127 -30.49 -10.32 -24.79
C ALA A 127 -30.67 -11.38 -23.69
N MET A 128 -30.63 -11.01 -22.41
CA MET A 128 -30.75 -11.94 -21.28
C MET A 128 -32.01 -12.83 -21.35
N PHE A 129 -33.15 -12.26 -21.76
CA PHE A 129 -34.40 -13.04 -21.90
C PHE A 129 -34.44 -13.94 -23.14
N ALA A 130 -33.57 -13.70 -24.13
CA ALA A 130 -33.40 -14.61 -25.26
C ALA A 130 -32.48 -15.80 -24.93
N GLY A 131 -32.03 -15.92 -23.67
CA GLY A 131 -31.23 -17.05 -23.18
C GLY A 131 -29.72 -16.86 -23.33
N TYR A 132 -29.27 -15.67 -23.72
CA TYR A 132 -27.84 -15.38 -23.81
C TYR A 132 -27.27 -15.01 -22.44
N ASP A 133 -26.10 -15.56 -22.10
CA ASP A 133 -25.38 -15.20 -20.89
C ASP A 133 -24.74 -13.80 -20.99
N ASP A 134 -24.29 -13.41 -22.19
CA ASP A 134 -23.65 -12.14 -22.53
C ASP A 134 -24.35 -11.45 -23.70
N THR A 135 -24.13 -10.14 -23.88
CA THR A 135 -24.69 -9.38 -25.00
C THR A 135 -24.09 -9.85 -26.33
N PRO A 136 -24.88 -10.38 -27.27
CA PRO A 136 -24.39 -10.71 -28.61
C PRO A 136 -23.95 -9.45 -29.35
N LEU A 137 -22.95 -9.58 -30.24
CA LEU A 137 -22.52 -8.47 -31.10
C LEU A 137 -23.67 -7.95 -31.97
N GLU A 138 -24.53 -8.84 -32.45
CA GLU A 138 -25.73 -8.50 -33.22
C GLU A 138 -26.65 -7.57 -32.41
N CYS A 139 -26.87 -7.86 -31.13
CA CYS A 139 -27.68 -7.00 -30.25
C CYS A 139 -27.05 -5.61 -30.05
N ILE A 140 -25.73 -5.50 -30.04
CA ILE A 140 -25.03 -4.20 -30.00
C ILE A 140 -25.25 -3.43 -31.29
N TRP A 141 -25.17 -4.09 -32.44
CA TRP A 141 -25.45 -3.45 -33.73
C TRP A 141 -26.92 -3.02 -33.84
N ASP A 142 -27.86 -3.86 -33.41
CA ASP A 142 -29.28 -3.50 -33.33
C ASP A 142 -29.48 -2.23 -32.48
N TRP A 143 -28.81 -2.13 -31.32
CA TRP A 143 -28.87 -0.92 -30.49
C TRP A 143 -28.34 0.31 -31.21
N VAL A 144 -27.23 0.19 -31.95
CA VAL A 144 -26.66 1.29 -32.76
C VAL A 144 -27.65 1.72 -33.83
N ASP A 145 -28.17 0.78 -34.60
CA ASP A 145 -29.07 1.06 -35.72
C ASP A 145 -30.38 1.70 -35.22
N ILE A 146 -31.01 1.13 -34.20
CA ILE A 146 -32.23 1.69 -33.58
C ILE A 146 -31.94 3.09 -33.00
N SER A 147 -30.79 3.27 -32.34
CA SER A 147 -30.46 4.56 -31.73
C SER A 147 -30.27 5.66 -32.76
N VAL A 148 -29.63 5.34 -33.89
CA VAL A 148 -29.41 6.27 -35.00
C VAL A 148 -30.74 6.57 -35.69
N GLU A 149 -31.55 5.55 -35.99
CA GLU A 149 -32.85 5.72 -36.65
C GLU A 149 -33.81 6.58 -35.81
N GLN A 150 -33.86 6.36 -34.50
CA GLN A 150 -34.77 7.08 -33.60
C GLN A 150 -34.20 8.43 -33.11
N GLY A 151 -32.98 8.81 -33.51
CA GLY A 151 -32.34 10.05 -33.08
C GLY A 151 -32.08 10.14 -31.57
N THR A 152 -31.67 9.03 -30.95
CA THR A 152 -31.45 8.94 -29.50
C THR A 152 -30.38 9.95 -29.05
N PRO A 153 -30.61 10.72 -27.96
CA PRO A 153 -29.60 11.64 -27.44
C PRO A 153 -28.27 10.93 -27.19
N PHE A 154 -27.17 11.53 -27.66
CA PHE A 154 -25.84 10.92 -27.62
C PHE A 154 -25.46 10.41 -26.22
N THR A 155 -25.82 11.14 -25.16
CA THR A 155 -25.53 10.74 -23.79
C THR A 155 -26.23 9.43 -23.40
N CYS A 156 -27.48 9.22 -23.82
CA CYS A 156 -28.22 7.99 -23.56
C CYS A 156 -27.69 6.83 -24.40
N PHE A 157 -27.43 7.09 -25.69
CA PHE A 157 -26.81 6.15 -26.61
C PHE A 157 -25.48 5.61 -26.05
N HIS A 158 -24.56 6.53 -25.75
CA HIS A 158 -23.23 6.22 -25.25
C HIS A 158 -23.26 5.51 -23.90
N HIS A 159 -24.15 5.93 -23.00
CA HIS A 159 -24.28 5.29 -21.68
C HIS A 159 -24.73 3.84 -21.82
N HIS A 160 -25.80 3.58 -22.57
CA HIS A 160 -26.28 2.20 -22.73
C HIS A 160 -25.26 1.32 -23.44
N LEU A 161 -24.60 1.85 -24.47
CA LEU A 161 -23.52 1.14 -25.18
C LEU A 161 -22.38 0.75 -24.24
N ILE A 162 -21.99 1.62 -23.29
CA ILE A 162 -20.99 1.28 -22.27
C ILE A 162 -21.44 0.09 -21.42
N TYR A 163 -22.71 0.04 -20.99
CA TYR A 163 -23.18 -1.09 -20.19
C TYR A 163 -23.20 -2.40 -20.99
N MET A 164 -23.63 -2.36 -22.25
CA MET A 164 -23.64 -3.52 -23.14
C MET A 164 -22.22 -4.06 -23.37
N LEU A 165 -21.23 -3.17 -23.44
CA LEU A 165 -19.82 -3.50 -23.65
C LEU A 165 -19.04 -3.75 -22.35
N GLU A 166 -19.65 -3.56 -21.17
CA GLU A 166 -18.95 -3.64 -19.88
C GLU A 166 -18.29 -5.00 -19.66
N ARG A 167 -18.88 -6.10 -20.13
CA ARG A 167 -18.25 -7.43 -20.07
C ARG A 167 -17.21 -7.67 -21.14
N PHE A 168 -17.33 -7.08 -22.33
CA PHE A 168 -16.30 -7.14 -23.36
C PHE A 168 -15.04 -6.42 -22.90
N PHE A 169 -15.19 -5.20 -22.39
CA PHE A 169 -14.09 -4.44 -21.79
C PHE A 169 -13.68 -5.01 -20.44
N GLY A 170 -14.62 -5.58 -19.68
CA GLY A 170 -14.38 -6.33 -18.46
C GLY A 170 -13.41 -7.46 -18.73
N ASN A 171 -13.66 -8.32 -19.72
CA ASN A 171 -12.74 -9.37 -20.13
C ASN A 171 -11.43 -8.84 -20.74
N LEU A 172 -11.45 -7.68 -21.40
CA LEU A 172 -10.24 -7.00 -21.88
C LEU A 172 -9.38 -6.39 -20.75
N LEU A 173 -10.02 -5.99 -19.64
CA LEU A 173 -9.43 -5.37 -18.45
C LEU A 173 -9.18 -6.40 -17.31
N GLU A 174 -9.84 -7.55 -17.36
CA GLU A 174 -9.63 -8.78 -16.59
C GLU A 174 -8.58 -9.67 -17.26
N ALA A 175 -8.00 -9.24 -18.39
CA ALA A 175 -6.64 -9.64 -18.71
C ALA A 175 -5.80 -9.37 -17.45
N PRO A 176 -5.27 -10.42 -16.79
CA PRO A 176 -4.81 -10.33 -15.43
C PRO A 176 -3.71 -9.28 -15.38
N THR A 177 -3.92 -8.24 -14.56
CA THR A 177 -2.79 -7.53 -13.94
C THR A 177 -1.73 -7.00 -14.89
N THR A 178 -2.05 -6.59 -16.12
CA THR A 178 -1.07 -5.85 -16.93
C THR A 178 -0.99 -4.43 -16.38
N MET A 179 -0.17 -4.28 -15.35
CA MET A 179 0.43 -3.01 -14.99
C MET A 179 0.88 -2.35 -16.30
N THR A 180 0.54 -1.07 -16.50
CA THR A 180 1.07 -0.32 -17.64
C THR A 180 2.59 -0.47 -17.62
N LEU A 181 3.25 -0.52 -18.78
CA LEU A 181 4.69 -0.79 -18.91
C LEU A 181 5.56 0.01 -17.90
N GLN A 182 5.20 1.28 -17.65
CA GLN A 182 5.80 2.13 -16.63
C GLN A 182 5.74 1.55 -15.20
N TRP A 183 4.55 1.13 -14.74
CA TRP A 183 4.34 0.60 -13.38
C TRP A 183 4.93 -0.80 -13.22
N THR A 184 4.98 -1.59 -14.30
CA THR A 184 5.71 -2.86 -14.33
C THR A 184 7.20 -2.64 -14.13
N ALA A 185 7.79 -1.64 -14.80
CA ALA A 185 9.20 -1.30 -14.64
C ALA A 185 9.50 -0.81 -13.22
N VAL A 186 8.64 0.02 -12.63
CA VAL A 186 8.79 0.48 -11.23
C VAL A 186 8.66 -0.68 -10.24
N ALA A 187 7.71 -1.60 -10.44
CA ALA A 187 7.55 -2.77 -9.58
C ALA A 187 8.76 -3.72 -9.68
N LEU A 188 9.28 -3.96 -10.89
CA LEU A 188 10.49 -4.74 -11.09
C LEU A 188 11.67 -4.10 -10.35
N PHE A 189 11.82 -2.78 -10.47
CA PHE A 189 12.86 -2.03 -9.76
C PHE A 189 12.74 -2.21 -8.24
N LEU A 190 11.54 -2.04 -7.68
CA LEU A 190 11.27 -2.26 -6.26
C LEU A 190 11.67 -3.68 -5.80
N TYR A 191 11.32 -4.72 -6.56
CA TYR A 191 11.66 -6.10 -6.20
C TYR A 191 13.17 -6.35 -6.25
N VAL A 192 13.87 -5.74 -7.20
CA VAL A 192 15.34 -5.77 -7.23
C VAL A 192 15.92 -5.10 -5.99
N GLU A 193 15.41 -3.93 -5.57
CA GLU A 193 15.86 -3.25 -4.35
C GLU A 193 15.64 -4.10 -3.10
N ILE A 194 14.46 -4.72 -2.97
CA ILE A 194 14.15 -5.64 -1.87
C ILE A 194 15.14 -6.81 -1.86
N GLY A 195 15.38 -7.43 -3.01
CA GLY A 195 16.32 -8.55 -3.13
C GLY A 195 17.74 -8.16 -2.72
N VAL A 196 18.23 -7.01 -3.20
CA VAL A 196 19.57 -6.49 -2.86
C VAL A 196 19.66 -6.17 -1.36
N LEU A 197 18.63 -5.56 -0.77
CA LEU A 197 18.59 -5.25 0.66
C LEU A 197 18.58 -6.51 1.52
N VAL A 198 17.78 -7.52 1.15
CA VAL A 198 17.77 -8.81 1.83
C VAL A 198 19.17 -9.43 1.79
N ILE A 199 19.83 -9.41 0.62
CA ILE A 199 21.21 -9.89 0.46
C ILE A 199 22.19 -9.16 1.38
N PHE A 200 22.09 -7.83 1.50
CA PHE A 200 22.93 -7.05 2.41
C PHE A 200 22.68 -7.36 3.89
N CYS A 201 21.45 -7.78 4.24
CA CYS A 201 21.08 -8.17 5.60
C CYS A 201 21.39 -9.64 5.95
N ILE A 202 21.93 -10.45 5.02
CA ILE A 202 22.26 -11.86 5.30
C ILE A 202 23.42 -11.94 6.30
N PRO A 203 23.24 -12.62 7.46
CA PRO A 203 24.23 -12.66 8.53
C PRO A 203 25.51 -13.45 8.16
N PHE A 204 25.48 -14.28 7.12
CA PHE A 204 26.60 -15.13 6.70
C PHE A 204 27.71 -14.37 5.93
N ILE A 205 27.45 -13.14 5.49
CA ILE A 205 28.43 -12.35 4.71
C ILE A 205 29.03 -11.26 5.61
N SER A 206 30.24 -11.51 6.11
CA SER A 206 30.98 -10.53 6.92
C SER A 206 31.22 -9.21 6.15
N ALA A 207 31.22 -8.08 6.86
CA ALA A 207 31.48 -6.76 6.29
C ALA A 207 32.81 -6.68 5.48
N ARG A 208 33.82 -7.47 5.87
CA ARG A 208 35.12 -7.53 5.19
C ARG A 208 35.02 -8.15 3.77
N ARG A 209 34.10 -9.11 3.55
CA ARG A 209 33.83 -9.70 2.22
C ARG A 209 33.11 -8.70 1.32
N TRP A 210 32.11 -7.99 1.86
CA TRP A 210 31.43 -6.90 1.14
C TRP A 210 32.39 -5.80 0.70
N GLN A 211 33.30 -5.37 1.58
CA GLN A 211 34.31 -4.36 1.26
C GLN A 211 35.24 -4.80 0.11
N SER A 212 35.62 -6.08 0.07
CA SER A 212 36.42 -6.62 -1.04
C SER A 212 35.68 -6.54 -2.37
N ILE A 213 34.38 -6.87 -2.38
CA ILE A 213 33.51 -6.76 -3.57
C ILE A 213 33.35 -5.31 -4.00
N PHE A 214 33.10 -4.38 -3.07
CA PHE A 214 32.97 -2.95 -3.37
C PHE A 214 34.27 -2.30 -3.85
N ARG A 215 35.44 -2.91 -3.57
CA ARG A 215 36.76 -2.45 -4.04
C ARG A 215 37.16 -2.96 -5.42
N LEU A 216 36.40 -3.87 -6.03
CA LEU A 216 36.73 -4.38 -7.37
C LEU A 216 36.70 -3.25 -8.40
N ARG A 217 37.65 -3.29 -9.35
CA ARG A 217 37.83 -2.25 -10.39
C ARG A 217 36.59 -2.04 -11.27
N VAL A 218 35.74 -3.06 -11.37
CA VAL A 218 34.43 -2.98 -12.04
C VAL A 218 33.50 -2.01 -11.31
N TRP A 219 33.50 -2.00 -9.97
CA TRP A 219 32.65 -1.13 -9.16
C TRP A 219 33.02 0.35 -9.30
N SER A 220 34.30 0.70 -9.44
CA SER A 220 34.75 2.10 -9.60
C SER A 220 34.52 2.67 -11.00
N PHE A 221 34.48 1.83 -12.03
CA PHE A 221 34.00 2.20 -13.37
C PHE A 221 32.48 2.36 -13.37
N MET A 222 31.78 1.40 -12.78
CA MET A 222 30.33 1.34 -12.69
C MET A 222 29.76 2.51 -11.87
N ALA A 223 30.35 2.86 -10.72
CA ALA A 223 29.91 3.94 -9.84
C ALA A 223 29.82 5.33 -10.52
N ARG A 224 30.71 5.64 -11.48
CA ARG A 224 30.70 6.91 -12.21
C ARG A 224 29.49 7.07 -13.12
N PHE A 225 29.09 5.97 -13.77
CA PHE A 225 27.91 5.94 -14.63
C PHE A 225 26.62 5.77 -13.81
N TRP A 226 26.70 4.94 -12.77
CA TRP A 226 25.59 4.66 -11.86
C TRP A 226 25.09 5.91 -11.19
N ASN A 227 25.93 6.80 -10.64
CA ASN A 227 25.41 8.01 -9.98
C ASN A 227 24.52 8.87 -10.89
N LYS A 228 24.81 8.96 -12.19
CA LYS A 228 23.99 9.74 -13.14
C LYS A 228 22.70 9.01 -13.52
N VAL A 229 22.79 7.75 -13.95
CA VAL A 229 21.61 6.94 -14.32
C VAL A 229 20.66 6.80 -13.13
N PHE A 230 21.23 6.58 -11.95
CA PHE A 230 20.50 6.38 -10.71
C PHE A 230 19.82 7.67 -10.24
N LEU A 231 20.47 8.84 -10.37
CA LEU A 231 19.82 10.12 -10.06
C LEU A 231 18.65 10.40 -10.99
N THR A 232 18.80 10.16 -12.29
CA THR A 232 17.73 10.32 -13.27
C THR A 232 16.54 9.40 -12.95
N MET A 233 16.82 8.15 -12.58
CA MET A 233 15.79 7.17 -12.18
C MET A 233 15.05 7.60 -10.91
N ILE A 234 15.73 8.17 -9.92
CA ILE A 234 15.08 8.73 -8.72
C ILE A 234 14.15 9.89 -9.08
N ILE A 235 14.59 10.81 -9.94
CA ILE A 235 13.75 11.93 -10.38
C ILE A 235 12.48 11.39 -11.03
N VAL A 236 12.60 10.37 -11.90
CA VAL A 236 11.45 9.70 -12.51
C VAL A 236 10.55 9.05 -11.46
N LEU A 237 11.11 8.34 -10.48
CA LEU A 237 10.33 7.72 -9.39
C LEU A 237 9.59 8.75 -8.54
N ILE A 238 10.21 9.90 -8.24
CA ILE A 238 9.57 11.01 -7.51
C ILE A 238 8.42 11.59 -8.33
N VAL A 239 8.62 11.80 -9.63
CA VAL A 239 7.54 12.29 -10.51
C VAL A 239 6.38 11.30 -10.55
N LEU A 240 6.65 10.01 -10.71
CA LEU A 240 5.63 8.96 -10.70
C LEU A 240 4.93 8.85 -9.34
N PHE A 241 5.66 9.02 -8.25
CA PHE A 241 5.09 9.09 -6.90
C PHE A 241 4.14 10.28 -6.75
N LEU A 242 4.55 11.47 -7.19
CA LEU A 242 3.70 12.67 -7.15
C LEU A 242 2.45 12.51 -8.03
N ASP A 243 2.59 11.86 -9.19
CA ASP A 243 1.46 11.53 -10.06
C ASP A 243 0.48 10.56 -9.38
N ALA A 244 1.00 9.51 -8.73
CA ALA A 244 0.18 8.58 -7.94
C ALA A 244 -0.52 9.28 -6.76
N VAL A 245 0.17 10.19 -6.05
CA VAL A 245 -0.45 11.01 -4.99
C VAL A 245 -1.58 11.87 -5.54
N ARG A 246 -1.34 12.55 -6.68
CA ARG A 246 -2.36 13.37 -7.35
C ARG A 246 -3.56 12.53 -7.73
N GLU A 247 -3.34 11.33 -8.27
CA GLU A 247 -4.40 10.45 -8.73
C GLU A 247 -5.21 9.84 -7.57
N VAL A 248 -4.57 9.45 -6.47
CA VAL A 248 -5.26 9.04 -5.24
C VAL A 248 -6.11 10.19 -4.68
N ARG A 249 -5.57 11.41 -4.60
CA ARG A 249 -6.33 12.58 -4.13
C ARG A 249 -7.52 12.90 -5.03
N LYS A 250 -7.35 12.77 -6.35
CA LYS A 250 -8.40 12.99 -7.35
C LYS A 250 -9.60 12.04 -7.14
N TYR A 251 -9.34 10.76 -6.89
CA TYR A 251 -10.40 9.76 -6.71
C TYR A 251 -10.87 9.60 -5.25
N SER A 252 -10.16 10.19 -4.28
CA SER A 252 -10.52 10.20 -2.85
C SER A 252 -11.38 11.41 -2.44
N SER A 253 -11.46 12.46 -3.26
CA SER A 253 -12.19 13.69 -2.93
C SER A 253 -13.72 13.47 -2.80
N LYS A 254 -14.34 14.14 -1.81
CA LYS A 254 -15.78 14.02 -1.51
C LYS A 254 -16.69 14.36 -2.69
N ASP A 255 -16.25 15.22 -3.60
CA ASP A 255 -17.04 15.63 -4.78
C ASP A 255 -17.15 14.52 -5.84
N ALA A 256 -16.11 13.70 -6.00
CA ALA A 256 -16.17 12.51 -6.86
C ALA A 256 -17.15 11.46 -6.28
N GLY A 257 -17.18 11.33 -4.95
CA GLY A 257 -18.10 10.43 -4.25
C GLY A 257 -19.57 10.87 -4.31
N THR A 258 -19.85 12.18 -4.39
CA THR A 258 -21.23 12.70 -4.43
C THR A 258 -21.89 12.44 -5.79
N ASN A 259 -21.16 12.64 -6.90
CA ASN A 259 -21.64 12.33 -8.24
C ASN A 259 -21.61 10.83 -8.56
N ALA A 260 -20.63 10.06 -8.04
CA ALA A 260 -20.58 8.60 -8.21
C ALA A 260 -21.65 7.85 -7.40
N LYS A 261 -22.12 8.40 -6.26
CA LYS A 261 -23.24 7.82 -5.48
C LYS A 261 -24.58 7.80 -6.23
N LEU A 262 -24.70 8.55 -7.33
CA LEU A 262 -25.89 8.57 -8.19
C LEU A 262 -25.89 7.47 -9.26
N GLN A 263 -24.75 6.83 -9.56
CA GLN A 263 -24.65 5.80 -10.60
C GLN A 263 -23.79 4.58 -10.15
N PRO A 264 -24.37 3.38 -10.03
CA PRO A 264 -23.72 2.20 -9.44
C PRO A 264 -22.41 1.77 -10.14
N ASN A 265 -22.38 1.70 -11.47
CA ASN A 265 -21.19 1.19 -12.16
C ASN A 265 -20.06 2.23 -12.24
N MET A 266 -20.41 3.53 -12.15
CA MET A 266 -19.41 4.60 -12.00
C MET A 266 -18.68 4.49 -10.66
N TYR A 267 -19.37 4.05 -9.61
CA TYR A 267 -18.80 3.85 -8.28
C TYR A 267 -17.79 2.70 -8.26
N ASP A 268 -18.12 1.56 -8.86
CA ASP A 268 -17.20 0.41 -8.97
C ASP A 268 -15.98 0.77 -9.84
N HIS A 269 -16.19 1.49 -10.94
CA HIS A 269 -15.09 2.02 -11.75
C HIS A 269 -14.21 3.03 -10.99
N LEU A 270 -14.81 3.87 -10.14
CA LEU A 270 -14.08 4.83 -9.31
C LEU A 270 -13.23 4.10 -8.27
N HIS A 271 -13.80 3.08 -7.62
CA HIS A 271 -13.09 2.23 -6.67
C HIS A 271 -11.96 1.46 -7.32
N MET A 272 -12.17 0.84 -8.48
CA MET A 272 -11.08 0.17 -9.20
C MET A 272 -9.96 1.13 -9.59
N LYS A 273 -10.28 2.38 -9.96
CA LYS A 273 -9.27 3.42 -10.23
C LYS A 273 -8.56 3.86 -8.95
N LEU A 274 -9.28 4.00 -7.85
CA LEU A 274 -8.73 4.32 -6.53
C LEU A 274 -7.78 3.22 -6.04
N PHE A 275 -8.16 1.95 -6.11
CA PHE A 275 -7.32 0.80 -5.75
C PHE A 275 -6.05 0.75 -6.60
N ARG A 276 -6.15 1.00 -7.91
CA ARG A 276 -4.97 1.08 -8.79
C ARG A 276 -4.04 2.23 -8.39
N ALA A 277 -4.60 3.41 -8.13
CA ALA A 277 -3.83 4.57 -7.70
C ALA A 277 -3.15 4.35 -6.35
N GLN A 278 -3.84 3.74 -5.38
CA GLN A 278 -3.29 3.37 -4.07
C GLN A 278 -2.13 2.37 -4.21
N ARG A 279 -2.31 1.31 -5.01
CA ARG A 279 -1.26 0.33 -5.28
C ARG A 279 -0.02 1.00 -5.89
N ASN A 280 -0.21 1.83 -6.91
CA ASN A 280 0.89 2.53 -7.59
C ASN A 280 1.61 3.51 -6.64
N LEU A 281 0.87 4.16 -5.74
CA LEU A 281 1.42 5.00 -4.68
C LEU A 281 2.32 4.20 -3.73
N TYR A 282 1.87 3.02 -3.28
CA TYR A 282 2.69 2.16 -2.43
C TYR A 282 3.96 1.70 -3.15
N ILE A 283 3.86 1.21 -4.39
CA ILE A 283 5.02 0.70 -5.13
C ILE A 283 6.08 1.80 -5.34
N SER A 284 5.67 2.98 -5.82
CA SER A 284 6.61 4.09 -6.02
C SER A 284 7.15 4.65 -4.70
N GLY A 285 6.31 4.76 -3.67
CA GLY A 285 6.72 5.24 -2.34
C GLY A 285 7.73 4.32 -1.66
N PHE A 286 7.48 3.00 -1.69
CA PHE A 286 8.41 2.01 -1.15
C PHE A 286 9.72 1.97 -1.93
N ALA A 287 9.71 2.15 -3.25
CA ALA A 287 10.94 2.19 -4.05
C ALA A 287 11.83 3.37 -3.64
N VAL A 288 11.24 4.57 -3.51
CA VAL A 288 11.99 5.76 -3.05
C VAL A 288 12.52 5.57 -1.62
N PHE A 289 11.72 4.96 -0.73
CA PHE A 289 12.11 4.71 0.65
C PHE A 289 13.24 3.67 0.77
N LEU A 290 13.09 2.50 0.14
CA LEU A 290 14.07 1.43 0.19
C LEU A 290 15.39 1.85 -0.42
N TRP A 291 15.37 2.74 -1.42
CA TRP A 291 16.60 3.36 -1.90
C TRP A 291 17.36 4.11 -0.80
N LEU A 292 16.68 4.97 -0.03
CA LEU A 292 17.33 5.71 1.07
C LEU A 292 17.93 4.76 2.10
N VAL A 293 17.20 3.69 2.42
CA VAL A 293 17.67 2.62 3.31
C VAL A 293 18.91 1.96 2.72
N MET A 294 18.89 1.58 1.45
CA MET A 294 20.01 0.93 0.78
C MET A 294 21.26 1.81 0.77
N LYS A 295 21.13 3.10 0.47
CA LYS A 295 22.26 4.06 0.52
C LYS A 295 22.85 4.15 1.93
N ARG A 296 21.99 4.18 2.96
CA ARG A 296 22.42 4.19 4.36
C ARG A 296 23.14 2.89 4.73
N VAL A 297 22.59 1.74 4.36
CA VAL A 297 23.17 0.41 4.63
C VAL A 297 24.55 0.26 3.99
N VAL A 298 24.71 0.62 2.72
CA VAL A 298 26.02 0.54 2.03
C VAL A 298 27.06 1.45 2.70
N THR A 299 26.65 2.64 3.13
CA THR A 299 27.54 3.57 3.85
C THR A 299 27.99 2.97 5.20
N LEU A 300 27.05 2.40 5.95
CA LEU A 300 27.33 1.75 7.23
C LEU A 300 28.23 0.52 7.08
N ILE A 301 28.01 -0.31 6.04
CA ILE A 301 28.87 -1.47 5.75
C ILE A 301 30.31 -1.02 5.47
N ASN A 302 30.51 0.03 4.68
CA ASN A 302 31.84 0.57 4.39
C ASN A 302 32.52 1.15 5.65
N GLN A 303 31.77 1.85 6.50
CA GLN A 303 32.28 2.36 7.78
C GLN A 303 32.65 1.21 8.73
N LEU A 304 31.79 0.21 8.87
CA LEU A 304 32.02 -0.97 9.71
C LEU A 304 33.23 -1.78 9.24
N ALA A 305 33.40 -1.94 7.93
CA ALA A 305 34.52 -2.66 7.36
C ALA A 305 35.85 -1.92 7.58
N THR A 306 35.84 -0.59 7.47
CA THR A 306 37.01 0.25 7.75
C THR A 306 37.39 0.20 9.23
N ALA A 307 36.42 0.35 10.14
CA ALA A 307 36.62 0.27 11.58
C ALA A 307 37.10 -1.13 12.03
N SER A 308 36.52 -2.20 11.48
CA SER A 308 36.96 -3.57 11.76
C SER A 308 38.38 -3.85 11.24
N GLY A 309 38.77 -3.20 10.14
CA GLY A 309 40.13 -3.26 9.60
C GLY A 309 41.15 -2.60 10.53
N THR A 310 40.85 -1.40 11.03
CA THR A 310 41.74 -0.68 11.95
C THR A 310 41.87 -1.38 13.29
N THR A 311 40.78 -1.90 13.86
CA THR A 311 40.85 -2.66 15.13
C THR A 311 41.68 -3.94 15.00
N ALA A 312 41.51 -4.69 13.90
CA ALA A 312 42.30 -5.91 13.68
C ALA A 312 43.80 -5.60 13.48
N ALA A 313 44.14 -4.52 12.77
CA ALA A 313 45.51 -4.08 12.59
C ALA A 313 46.14 -3.62 13.93
N LEU A 314 45.40 -2.86 14.73
CA LEU A 314 45.82 -2.42 16.07
C LEU A 314 46.02 -3.61 17.02
N GLN A 315 45.12 -4.59 17.00
CA GLN A 315 45.24 -5.81 17.81
C GLN A 315 46.54 -6.56 17.45
N THR A 316 46.78 -6.78 16.16
CA THR A 316 47.99 -7.48 15.69
C THR A 316 49.27 -6.72 16.05
N GLN A 317 49.23 -5.39 15.99
CA GLN A 317 50.35 -4.54 16.38
C GLN A 317 50.60 -4.59 17.89
N ALA A 318 49.54 -4.58 18.70
CA ALA A 318 49.64 -4.72 20.16
C ALA A 318 50.18 -6.10 20.57
N ASP A 319 49.73 -7.18 19.92
CA ASP A 319 50.20 -8.54 20.18
C ASP A 319 51.68 -8.70 19.79
N ASN A 320 52.09 -8.16 18.65
CA ASN A 320 53.49 -8.17 18.21
C ASN A 320 54.39 -7.34 19.14
N ALA A 321 53.92 -6.16 19.58
CA ALA A 321 54.64 -5.34 20.53
C ALA A 321 54.79 -6.04 21.90
N ASN A 322 53.74 -6.69 22.39
CA ASN A 322 53.78 -7.47 23.63
C ASN A 322 54.72 -8.68 23.54
N GLN A 323 54.72 -9.40 22.42
CA GLN A 323 55.67 -10.51 22.22
C GLN A 323 57.12 -10.02 22.17
N THR A 324 57.35 -8.88 21.54
CA THR A 324 58.69 -8.27 21.46
C THR A 324 59.15 -7.81 22.85
N ALA A 325 58.27 -7.17 23.62
CA ALA A 325 58.55 -6.79 25.00
C ALA A 325 58.86 -8.02 25.88
N LYS A 326 58.12 -9.13 25.71
CA LYS A 326 58.35 -10.37 26.44
C LYS A 326 59.72 -10.97 26.13
N LYS A 327 60.12 -11.02 24.86
CA LYS A 327 61.47 -11.47 24.46
C LYS A 327 62.56 -10.61 25.08
N TYR A 328 62.40 -9.29 25.07
CA TYR A 328 63.37 -8.40 25.71
C TYR A 328 63.46 -8.62 27.23
N MET A 329 62.35 -8.95 27.90
CA MET A 329 62.38 -9.28 29.33
C MET A 329 63.11 -10.61 29.59
N GLU A 330 62.85 -11.63 28.78
CA GLU A 330 63.52 -12.95 28.87
C GLU A 330 65.02 -12.85 28.57
N ASP A 331 65.42 -12.14 27.51
CA ASP A 331 66.82 -11.91 27.16
C ASP A 331 67.57 -11.14 28.26
N ASN A 332 66.89 -10.19 28.92
CA ASN A 332 67.47 -9.38 30.00
C ASN A 332 67.59 -10.19 31.31
N GLU A 333 66.67 -11.12 31.58
CA GLU A 333 66.83 -12.11 32.66
C GLU A 333 67.99 -13.07 32.39
N LEU A 334 68.12 -13.57 31.15
CA LEU A 334 69.21 -14.46 30.74
C LEU A 334 70.57 -13.78 30.84
N LEU A 335 70.66 -12.50 30.43
CA LEU A 335 71.85 -11.66 30.58
C LEU A 335 72.22 -11.43 32.05
N LYS A 336 71.24 -11.19 32.92
CA LYS A 336 71.49 -11.08 34.38
C LYS A 336 72.01 -12.39 34.97
N GLN A 337 71.48 -13.52 34.52
CA GLN A 337 71.87 -14.85 35.01
C GLN A 337 73.28 -15.22 34.56
N THR A 338 73.62 -14.98 33.29
CA THR A 338 74.98 -15.18 32.76
C THR A 338 76.01 -14.23 33.37
N LEU A 339 75.62 -12.98 33.70
CA LEU A 339 76.48 -12.05 34.46
C LEU A 339 76.69 -12.47 35.93
N MET A 340 75.75 -13.21 36.54
CA MET A 340 75.91 -13.74 37.90
C MET A 340 76.72 -15.05 37.95
N GLU A 341 76.69 -15.86 36.88
CA GLU A 341 77.41 -17.15 36.82
C GLU A 341 78.83 -17.04 36.21
N GLY A 342 79.14 -15.96 35.49
CA GLY A 342 80.45 -15.73 34.86
C GLY A 342 81.48 -15.02 35.73
N LYS A 343 82.05 -15.70 36.73
CA LYS A 343 83.37 -15.33 37.30
C LYS A 343 84.47 -16.22 36.71
N GLY A 344 85.15 -15.73 35.68
CA GLY A 344 86.33 -16.38 35.11
C GLY A 344 86.97 -15.55 33.99
N ASP A 345 88.18 -15.06 34.26
CA ASP A 345 88.94 -14.08 33.45
C ASP A 345 89.25 -14.49 32.00
N LYS A 346 88.93 -13.58 31.06
CA LYS A 346 89.83 -13.04 30.01
C LYS A 346 89.06 -12.05 29.13
N ALA A 347 88.97 -10.80 29.58
CA ALA A 347 88.52 -9.69 28.76
C ALA A 347 89.65 -9.27 27.80
N THR A 348 89.51 -9.54 26.50
CA THR A 348 90.24 -8.78 25.49
C THR A 348 89.61 -7.39 25.39
N ALA A 349 90.44 -6.34 25.38
CA ALA A 349 90.00 -4.93 25.39
C ALA A 349 88.98 -4.60 24.28
N ALA A 350 88.96 -5.35 23.17
CA ALA A 350 87.99 -5.22 22.09
C ALA A 350 86.55 -5.65 22.48
N GLY A 351 86.40 -6.61 23.40
CA GLY A 351 85.08 -7.09 23.85
C GLY A 351 84.40 -6.12 24.82
N MET A 352 85.18 -5.41 25.65
CA MET A 352 84.64 -4.44 26.60
C MET A 352 84.22 -3.13 25.92
N GLU A 353 84.92 -2.72 24.84
CA GLU A 353 84.52 -1.58 24.01
C GLU A 353 83.25 -1.88 23.19
N LEU A 354 83.10 -3.12 22.70
CA LEU A 354 81.89 -3.57 22.01
C LEU A 354 80.69 -3.61 22.97
N LEU A 355 80.88 -4.14 24.19
CA LEU A 355 79.85 -4.17 25.23
C LEU A 355 79.44 -2.76 25.66
N GLN A 356 80.37 -1.82 25.79
CA GLN A 356 80.05 -0.43 26.11
C GLN A 356 79.23 0.24 25.01
N LYS A 357 79.60 0.04 23.73
CA LYS A 357 78.80 0.52 22.59
C LYS A 357 77.41 -0.09 22.55
N GLU A 358 77.29 -1.38 22.84
CA GLU A 358 76.00 -2.07 22.86
C GLU A 358 75.12 -1.63 24.03
N LEU A 359 75.73 -1.37 25.20
CA LEU A 359 75.05 -0.84 26.38
C LEU A 359 74.61 0.62 26.20
N GLU A 360 75.40 1.44 25.49
CA GLU A 360 74.99 2.79 25.08
C GLU A 360 73.86 2.75 24.06
N LYS A 361 73.92 1.84 23.07
CA LYS A 361 72.85 1.64 22.10
C LYS A 361 71.55 1.20 22.77
N LEU A 362 71.63 0.23 23.68
CA LEU A 362 70.49 -0.25 24.47
C LEU A 362 69.92 0.86 25.37
N ARG A 363 70.77 1.69 25.99
CA ARG A 363 70.29 2.87 26.76
C ARG A 363 69.61 3.91 25.86
N GLN A 364 70.11 4.11 24.66
CA GLN A 364 69.49 5.03 23.71
C GLN A 364 68.14 4.50 23.22
N GLU A 365 68.03 3.21 22.92
CA GLU A 365 66.76 2.54 22.59
C GLU A 365 65.77 2.54 23.77
N GLN A 366 66.27 2.39 25.00
CA GLN A 366 65.44 2.51 26.21
C GLN A 366 64.87 3.92 26.36
N ARG A 367 65.67 4.96 26.10
CA ARG A 367 65.19 6.35 26.14
C ARG A 367 64.16 6.65 25.07
N THR A 368 64.37 6.19 23.83
CA THR A 368 63.41 6.44 22.74
C THR A 368 62.10 5.70 22.97
N THR A 369 62.13 4.49 23.51
CA THR A 369 60.93 3.73 23.89
C THR A 369 60.20 4.36 25.08
N GLU A 370 60.92 4.88 26.07
CA GLU A 370 60.35 5.60 27.22
C GLU A 370 59.70 6.93 26.80
N GLU A 371 60.33 7.68 25.88
CA GLU A 371 59.74 8.87 25.28
C GLU A 371 58.47 8.56 24.45
N ALA A 372 58.50 7.47 23.67
CA ALA A 372 57.33 7.00 22.91
C ALA A 372 56.19 6.57 23.83
N LEU A 373 56.49 5.88 24.94
CA LEU A 373 55.52 5.48 25.96
C LEU A 373 54.90 6.71 26.63
N LYS A 374 55.72 7.70 27.01
CA LYS A 374 55.25 8.94 27.64
C LYS A 374 54.36 9.75 26.69
N LYS A 375 54.70 9.77 25.40
CA LYS A 375 53.86 10.38 24.36
C LYS A 375 52.53 9.65 24.23
N SER A 376 52.54 8.31 24.16
CA SER A 376 51.31 7.50 24.07
C SER A 376 50.41 7.67 25.30
N GLN A 377 50.99 7.74 26.51
CA GLN A 377 50.24 8.03 27.74
C GLN A 377 49.59 9.42 27.70
N SER A 378 50.30 10.44 27.21
CA SER A 378 49.74 11.79 27.07
C SER A 378 48.58 11.84 26.05
N GLU A 379 48.69 11.12 24.95
CA GLU A 379 47.61 11.01 23.94
C GLU A 379 46.39 10.28 24.52
N ALA A 380 46.60 9.23 25.33
CA ALA A 380 45.53 8.51 26.01
C ALA A 380 44.81 9.40 27.06
N GLU A 381 45.53 10.22 27.80
CA GLU A 381 44.92 11.19 28.73
C GLU A 381 44.10 12.26 28.00
N VAL A 382 44.59 12.76 26.86
CA VAL A 382 43.85 13.71 26.02
C VAL A 382 42.56 13.07 25.50
N MET A 383 42.62 11.84 25.01
CA MET A 383 41.46 11.10 24.53
C MET A 383 40.44 10.84 25.65
N LYS A 384 40.90 10.52 26.86
CA LYS A 384 40.04 10.37 28.04
C LYS A 384 39.31 11.68 28.36
N LYS A 385 40.01 12.82 28.39
CA LYS A 385 39.40 14.14 28.61
C LYS A 385 38.35 14.49 27.55
N GLN A 386 38.60 14.13 26.29
CA GLN A 386 37.63 14.33 25.21
C GLN A 386 36.39 13.45 25.38
N THR A 387 36.57 12.21 25.81
CA THR A 387 35.47 11.25 26.06
C THR A 387 34.60 11.71 27.23
N ASP A 388 35.21 12.18 28.33
CA ASP A 388 34.51 12.75 29.48
C ASP A 388 33.81 14.09 29.13
N GLY A 389 34.34 14.86 28.17
CA GLY A 389 33.68 16.04 27.62
C GLY A 389 32.43 15.67 26.81
N LEU A 390 32.53 14.67 25.94
CA LEU A 390 31.43 14.20 25.11
C LEU A 390 30.30 13.57 25.96
N ALA A 391 30.65 12.81 27.01
CA ALA A 391 29.68 12.25 27.94
C ALA A 391 28.87 13.35 28.65
N ARG A 392 29.52 14.44 29.07
CA ARG A 392 28.83 15.58 29.70
C ARG A 392 27.90 16.33 28.75
N GLU A 393 28.31 16.52 27.49
CA GLU A 393 27.42 17.10 26.47
C GLU A 393 26.23 16.19 26.16
N TYR A 394 26.45 14.87 26.13
CA TYR A 394 25.37 13.90 25.98
C TYR A 394 24.35 14.00 27.14
N ASP A 395 24.81 14.02 28.39
CA ASP A 395 23.94 14.17 29.56
C ASP A 395 23.19 15.50 29.57
N ARG A 396 23.84 16.58 29.11
CA ARG A 396 23.20 17.90 28.97
C ARG A 396 22.07 17.86 27.93
N LEU A 397 22.34 17.31 26.74
CA LEU A 397 21.33 17.18 25.69
C LEU A 397 20.16 16.29 26.12
N LEU A 398 20.43 15.25 26.93
CA LEU A 398 19.38 14.40 27.49
C LEU A 398 18.45 15.18 28.42
N LYS A 399 19.01 16.07 29.26
CA LYS A 399 18.21 16.96 30.13
C LYS A 399 17.41 17.97 29.32
N GLU A 400 18.00 18.64 28.34
CA GLU A 400 17.29 19.57 27.46
C GLU A 400 16.13 18.87 26.72
N HIS A 401 16.35 17.62 26.27
CA HIS A 401 15.29 16.82 25.66
C HIS A 401 14.14 16.51 26.63
N GLN A 402 14.47 16.17 27.88
CA GLN A 402 13.48 15.88 28.91
C GLN A 402 12.68 17.12 29.34
N GLU A 403 13.32 18.29 29.41
CA GLU A 403 12.65 19.57 29.65
C GLU A 403 11.69 19.96 28.52
N LEU A 404 12.11 19.75 27.26
CA LEU A 404 11.25 19.98 26.10
C LEU A 404 10.04 19.06 26.08
N GLN A 405 10.20 17.77 26.40
CA GLN A 405 9.07 16.84 26.53
C GLN A 405 8.10 17.27 27.64
N ASN A 406 8.61 17.65 28.82
CA ASN A 406 7.78 18.12 29.91
C ASN A 406 7.01 19.42 29.57
N ASN A 407 7.64 20.35 28.85
CA ASN A 407 6.96 21.57 28.38
C ASN A 407 5.86 21.26 27.35
N GLN A 408 6.09 20.28 26.48
CA GLN A 408 5.10 19.81 25.50
C GLN A 408 3.89 19.14 26.19
N ASP A 409 4.12 18.38 27.26
CA ASP A 409 3.07 17.78 28.07
C ASP A 409 2.29 18.81 28.91
N ILE A 410 2.93 19.94 29.29
CA ILE A 410 2.27 21.05 29.98
C ILE A 410 1.41 21.88 29.02
N GLU A 411 1.87 22.11 27.78
CA GLU A 411 1.06 22.76 26.73
C GLU A 411 -0.17 21.90 26.39
N ASN A 412 0.01 20.59 26.20
CA ASN A 412 -1.11 19.67 25.92
C ASN A 412 -2.14 19.59 27.05
N LYS A 413 -1.76 19.87 28.31
CA LYS A 413 -2.68 19.91 29.46
C LYS A 413 -3.39 21.25 29.67
N LYS A 414 -2.99 22.32 28.97
CA LYS A 414 -3.67 23.62 29.02
C LYS A 414 -4.75 23.78 27.94
N ASP A 415 -4.73 22.92 26.93
CA ASP A 415 -5.68 22.92 25.80
C ASP A 415 -6.84 21.91 25.97
N ASP A 416 -6.88 21.17 27.09
CA ASP A 416 -8.02 20.37 27.59
C ASP A 416 -8.64 21.08 28.82
#